data_AF-A0A946JZ15-F1
#
_entry.id   AF-A0A946JZ15-F1
#
_cell.length_a   1.000
_cell.length_b   1.000
_cell.length_c   1.000
_cell.angle_alpha   90.00
_cell.angle_beta   90.00
_cell.angle_gamma   90.00
#
_symmetry.space_group_name_H-M   'P 1'
#
loop_
_entity.id
_entity.type
_entity.pdbx_description
1 polymer ?
#
loop_
_entity_poly.entity_id
_entity_poly.type
_entity_poly.pdbx_seq_one_letter_code
_entity_poly.pdbx_strand_id
1 'polypeptide(L)'
;MTDLRARQSELQDLFDTYVDAGLRLDLTRGKPAAEQLDLSNDLDGILEGFYLLQGGTDVRNYGGILGIPEARQLGAEFIGATSEQVMVGGNSSLNLMYQYVEHMMPHWRGEPVKFLCPVPGYDRHFTICEHFDIEMITVPLNDDGPDMQQVQELVSQDATIKGIWCVPKYSNPTGNTYSKEIVEQFAEIPKVAGDNFRVFWDNAYAVHDLVEQGDELPSLITAAEKAGTTDSVVMLGSTSKVTFAGAGISFLATSTS
;
A
#
# COMPACT_ATOMS: atom_id res chain seq x y z
N MET A 1 4.75 40.90 26.87
CA MET A 1 4.10 39.98 27.85
C MET A 1 2.59 40.16 27.94
N THR A 2 2.04 41.37 27.77
CA THR A 2 0.58 41.64 27.76
C THR A 2 -0.16 40.95 26.60
N ASP A 3 0.48 40.91 25.43
CA ASP A 3 -0.09 40.34 24.20
C ASP A 3 -0.30 38.81 24.27
N LEU A 4 0.69 38.05 24.77
CA LEU A 4 0.56 36.60 24.95
C LEU A 4 -0.52 36.19 25.96
N ARG A 5 -0.71 36.99 27.02
CA ARG A 5 -1.75 36.72 28.04
C ARG A 5 -3.15 37.00 27.50
N ALA A 6 -3.31 38.08 26.73
CA ALA A 6 -4.56 38.35 26.02
C ALA A 6 -4.88 37.22 25.05
N ARG A 7 -3.90 36.79 24.24
CA ARG A 7 -4.08 35.68 23.30
C ARG A 7 -4.40 34.36 23.98
N GLN A 8 -3.78 34.06 25.13
CA GLN A 8 -4.10 32.87 25.92
C GLN A 8 -5.54 32.90 26.41
N SER A 9 -6.02 34.05 26.90
CA SER A 9 -7.42 34.21 27.36
C SER A 9 -8.40 33.98 26.21
N GLU A 10 -8.16 34.59 25.04
CA GLU A 10 -9.00 34.38 23.86
C GLU A 10 -9.08 32.91 23.43
N LEU A 11 -7.94 32.20 23.44
CA LEU A 11 -7.88 30.78 23.09
C LEU A 11 -8.58 29.91 24.14
N GLN A 12 -8.52 30.29 25.42
CA GLN A 12 -9.25 29.60 26.49
C GLN A 12 -10.75 29.78 26.32
N ASP A 13 -11.23 31.01 26.06
CA ASP A 13 -12.64 31.29 25.84
C ASP A 13 -13.18 30.52 24.61
N LEU A 14 -12.38 30.40 23.55
CA LEU A 14 -12.71 29.60 22.37
C LEU A 14 -12.75 28.10 22.69
N PHE A 15 -11.79 27.59 23.47
CA PHE A 15 -11.78 26.21 23.92
C PHE A 15 -13.02 25.89 24.79
N ASP A 16 -13.34 26.75 25.75
CA ASP A 16 -14.50 26.59 26.63
C ASP A 16 -15.80 26.61 25.82
N THR A 17 -15.89 27.44 24.78
CA THR A 17 -17.02 27.42 23.81
C THR A 17 -17.17 26.05 23.13
N TYR A 18 -16.06 25.40 22.74
CA TYR A 18 -16.11 24.06 22.14
C TYR A 18 -16.45 22.97 23.16
N VAL A 19 -16.00 23.10 24.41
CA VAL A 19 -16.36 22.19 25.50
C VAL A 19 -17.86 22.28 25.80
N ASP A 20 -18.38 23.49 25.95
CA ASP A 20 -19.79 23.76 26.24
C ASP A 20 -20.73 23.32 25.11
N ALA A 21 -20.24 23.31 23.87
CA ALA A 21 -20.97 22.76 22.73
C ALA A 21 -21.21 21.24 22.81
N GLY A 22 -20.50 20.52 23.70
CA GLY A 22 -20.75 19.10 23.96
C GLY A 22 -20.57 18.19 22.74
N LEU A 23 -19.70 18.59 21.80
CA LEU A 23 -19.52 17.92 20.51
C LEU A 23 -19.03 16.47 20.69
N ARG A 24 -19.54 15.57 19.83
CA ARG A 24 -19.11 14.16 19.75
C ARG A 24 -18.71 13.83 18.32
N LEU A 25 -17.58 14.37 17.90
CA LEU A 25 -17.02 14.20 16.56
C LEU A 25 -15.84 13.23 16.59
N ASP A 26 -15.66 12.50 15.50
CA ASP A 26 -14.59 11.50 15.35
C ASP A 26 -13.92 11.66 13.97
N LEU A 27 -12.67 12.16 14.00
CA LEU A 27 -11.82 12.38 12.82
C LEU A 27 -10.79 11.26 12.61
N THR A 28 -10.94 10.11 13.28
CA THR A 28 -9.95 9.01 13.27
C THR A 28 -10.23 7.93 12.21
N ARG A 29 -11.42 7.95 11.61
CA ARG A 29 -11.92 6.85 10.78
C ARG A 29 -11.54 7.03 9.31
N GLY A 30 -10.41 6.47 8.90
CA GLY A 30 -9.96 6.39 7.49
C GLY A 30 -10.73 5.36 6.65
N LYS A 31 -12.07 5.39 6.69
CA LYS A 31 -12.96 4.46 5.97
C LYS A 31 -14.00 5.21 5.12
N PRO A 32 -14.56 4.58 4.08
CA PRO A 32 -15.58 5.22 3.24
C PRO A 32 -16.81 5.67 4.05
N ALA A 33 -17.41 6.77 3.63
CA ALA A 33 -18.72 7.22 4.10
C ALA A 33 -19.85 6.32 3.57
N ALA A 34 -21.04 6.40 4.18
CA ALA A 34 -22.17 5.57 3.76
C ALA A 34 -22.55 5.82 2.30
N GLU A 35 -22.56 7.09 1.88
CA GLU A 35 -22.88 7.51 0.52
C GLU A 35 -21.88 7.00 -0.52
N GLN A 36 -20.62 6.78 -0.11
CA GLN A 36 -19.61 6.16 -0.98
C GLN A 36 -19.83 4.65 -1.12
N LEU A 37 -20.24 3.98 -0.04
CA LEU A 37 -20.59 2.56 -0.07
C LEU A 37 -21.84 2.31 -0.93
N ASP A 38 -22.81 3.23 -0.88
CA ASP A 38 -24.05 3.13 -1.66
C ASP A 38 -23.82 3.04 -3.17
N LEU A 39 -22.71 3.59 -3.68
CA LEU A 39 -22.30 3.49 -5.09
C LEU A 39 -22.07 2.04 -5.54
N SER A 40 -21.85 1.12 -4.60
CA SER A 40 -21.57 -0.29 -4.87
C SER A 40 -22.72 -1.23 -4.49
N ASN A 41 -23.88 -0.70 -4.09
CA ASN A 41 -25.02 -1.54 -3.68
C ASN A 41 -25.48 -2.50 -4.78
N ASP A 42 -25.32 -2.12 -6.05
CA ASP A 42 -25.67 -2.98 -7.20
C ASP A 42 -24.79 -4.25 -7.31
N LEU A 43 -23.70 -4.36 -6.54
CA LEU A 43 -22.92 -5.59 -6.43
C LEU A 43 -23.66 -6.68 -5.65
N ASP A 44 -24.61 -6.31 -4.77
CA ASP A 44 -25.43 -7.28 -4.04
C ASP A 44 -26.42 -7.96 -5.00
N GLY A 45 -26.23 -9.27 -5.20
CA GLY A 45 -27.07 -10.05 -6.12
C GLY A 45 -26.71 -9.92 -7.61
N ILE A 46 -25.64 -9.20 -7.97
CA ILE A 46 -25.25 -8.90 -9.37
C ILE A 46 -25.10 -10.12 -10.28
N LEU A 47 -24.82 -11.29 -9.70
CA LEU A 47 -24.65 -12.51 -10.48
C LEU A 47 -25.97 -13.03 -11.04
N GLU A 48 -27.11 -12.76 -10.40
CA GLU A 48 -28.44 -13.27 -10.82
C GLU A 48 -28.47 -14.78 -11.13
N GLY A 49 -27.63 -15.58 -10.44
CA GLY A 49 -27.49 -17.02 -10.68
C GLY A 49 -26.54 -17.43 -11.82
N PHE A 50 -25.83 -16.48 -12.43
CA PHE A 50 -24.79 -16.69 -13.43
C PHE A 50 -23.41 -16.84 -12.78
N TYR A 51 -22.91 -18.07 -12.70
CA TYR A 51 -21.67 -18.44 -12.00
C TYR A 51 -20.53 -18.87 -12.95
N LEU A 52 -20.67 -18.59 -14.24
CA LEU A 52 -19.68 -19.01 -15.24
C LEU A 52 -18.71 -17.87 -15.54
N LEU A 53 -17.42 -18.18 -15.53
CA LEU A 53 -16.38 -17.33 -16.08
C LEU A 53 -16.51 -17.22 -17.61
N GLN A 54 -15.77 -16.30 -18.23
CA GLN A 54 -15.75 -16.15 -19.70
C GLN A 54 -15.26 -17.44 -20.39
N GLY A 55 -14.39 -18.20 -19.72
CA GLY A 55 -13.93 -19.53 -20.16
C GLY A 55 -14.91 -20.68 -19.87
N GLY A 56 -16.11 -20.41 -19.35
CA GLY A 56 -17.12 -21.42 -19.02
C GLY A 56 -16.88 -22.20 -17.72
N THR A 57 -15.88 -21.83 -16.93
CA THR A 57 -15.59 -22.46 -15.63
C THR A 57 -16.60 -22.01 -14.58
N ASP A 58 -17.12 -22.94 -13.78
CA ASP A 58 -18.06 -22.67 -12.69
C ASP A 58 -17.31 -22.26 -11.40
N VAL A 59 -17.51 -21.02 -10.94
CA VAL A 59 -16.79 -20.46 -9.77
C VAL A 59 -17.26 -21.00 -8.43
N ARG A 60 -18.33 -21.81 -8.40
CA ARG A 60 -18.86 -22.39 -7.15
C ARG A 60 -18.06 -23.60 -6.65
N ASN A 61 -17.10 -24.08 -7.43
CA ASN A 61 -16.28 -25.25 -7.10
C ASN A 61 -14.80 -24.87 -6.99
N TYR A 62 -14.00 -25.79 -6.45
CA TYR A 62 -12.57 -25.58 -6.22
C TYR A 62 -11.78 -25.40 -7.53
N GLY A 63 -10.80 -24.50 -7.50
CA GLY A 63 -9.83 -24.30 -8.57
C GLY A 63 -9.23 -22.90 -8.58
N GLY A 64 -8.06 -22.73 -9.22
CA GLY A 64 -7.48 -21.41 -9.49
C GLY A 64 -6.84 -20.71 -8.28
N ILE A 65 -5.69 -21.20 -7.81
CA ILE A 65 -4.97 -20.64 -6.64
C ILE A 65 -4.53 -19.18 -6.80
N LEU A 66 -4.41 -18.69 -8.04
CA LEU A 66 -4.03 -17.31 -8.35
C LEU A 66 -5.25 -16.38 -8.47
N GLY A 67 -6.46 -16.90 -8.30
CA GLY A 67 -7.71 -16.19 -8.60
C GLY A 67 -8.17 -16.35 -10.05
N ILE A 68 -9.39 -15.87 -10.31
CA ILE A 68 -10.03 -15.98 -11.63
C ILE A 68 -9.34 -15.06 -12.67
N PRO A 69 -9.23 -15.47 -13.95
CA PRO A 69 -8.54 -14.68 -14.98
C PRO A 69 -9.04 -13.24 -15.11
N GLU A 70 -10.34 -13.02 -15.03
CA GLU A 70 -10.97 -11.71 -15.17
C GLU A 70 -10.58 -10.76 -14.01
N ALA A 71 -10.46 -11.29 -12.80
CA ALA A 71 -10.01 -10.50 -11.65
C ALA A 71 -8.49 -10.24 -11.69
N ARG A 72 -7.70 -11.14 -12.28
CA ARG A 72 -6.27 -10.92 -12.51
C ARG A 72 -6.03 -9.84 -13.55
N GLN A 73 -6.84 -9.81 -14.61
CA GLN A 73 -6.86 -8.74 -15.62
C GLN A 73 -7.19 -7.39 -14.97
N LEU A 74 -8.26 -7.33 -14.16
CA LEU A 74 -8.60 -6.13 -13.40
C LEU A 74 -7.45 -5.69 -12.48
N GLY A 75 -6.86 -6.63 -11.74
CA GLY A 75 -5.74 -6.35 -10.85
C GLY A 75 -4.53 -5.78 -11.59
N ALA A 76 -4.21 -6.32 -12.77
CA ALA A 76 -3.11 -5.86 -13.62
C ALA A 76 -3.28 -4.38 -14.02
N GLU A 77 -4.49 -4.00 -14.44
CA GLU A 77 -4.84 -2.61 -14.74
C GLU A 77 -4.81 -1.73 -13.47
N PHE A 78 -5.23 -2.28 -12.33
CA PHE A 78 -5.32 -1.55 -11.07
C PHE A 78 -3.96 -1.20 -10.46
N ILE A 79 -3.00 -2.13 -10.49
CA ILE A 79 -1.67 -1.95 -9.85
C ILE A 79 -0.52 -1.77 -10.85
N GLY A 80 -0.82 -1.68 -12.16
CA GLY A 80 0.18 -1.43 -13.20
C GLY A 80 1.12 -2.60 -13.47
N ALA A 81 0.56 -3.82 -13.56
CA ALA A 81 1.26 -5.08 -13.82
C ALA A 81 0.70 -5.79 -15.06
N THR A 82 1.16 -7.01 -15.37
CA THR A 82 0.47 -7.92 -16.31
C THR A 82 -0.39 -8.93 -15.57
N SER A 83 -1.42 -9.49 -16.23
CA SER A 83 -2.32 -10.43 -15.58
C SER A 83 -1.60 -11.73 -15.15
N GLU A 84 -0.54 -12.12 -15.86
CA GLU A 84 0.30 -13.26 -15.53
C GLU A 84 1.06 -13.09 -14.21
N GLN A 85 1.43 -11.85 -13.88
CA GLN A 85 2.13 -11.49 -12.63
C GLN A 85 1.18 -11.41 -11.43
N VAL A 86 -0.12 -11.24 -11.66
CA VAL A 86 -1.11 -10.95 -10.61
C VAL A 86 -1.66 -12.22 -9.98
N MET A 87 -1.68 -12.25 -8.66
CA MET A 87 -2.51 -13.09 -7.81
C MET A 87 -3.64 -12.25 -7.21
N VAL A 88 -4.86 -12.79 -7.21
CA VAL A 88 -6.03 -12.19 -6.55
C VAL A 88 -6.26 -12.88 -5.22
N GLY A 89 -6.24 -12.10 -4.14
CA GLY A 89 -6.57 -12.55 -2.79
C GLY A 89 -8.04 -12.34 -2.44
N GLY A 90 -8.36 -12.62 -1.17
CA GLY A 90 -9.66 -12.29 -0.59
C GLY A 90 -9.82 -10.79 -0.35
N ASN A 91 -10.53 -10.44 0.72
CA ASN A 91 -10.93 -9.06 1.03
C ASN A 91 -9.85 -8.14 1.61
N SER A 92 -8.58 -8.55 1.65
CA SER A 92 -7.53 -7.81 2.37
C SER A 92 -6.16 -7.93 1.70
N SER A 93 -5.66 -6.83 1.14
CA SER A 93 -4.27 -6.75 0.67
C SER A 93 -3.29 -6.80 1.83
N LEU A 94 -3.66 -6.30 3.01
CA LEU A 94 -2.86 -6.41 4.22
C LEU A 94 -2.63 -7.88 4.61
N ASN A 95 -3.61 -8.76 4.37
CA ASN A 95 -3.43 -10.20 4.57
C ASN A 95 -2.40 -10.77 3.58
N LEU A 96 -2.40 -10.32 2.32
CA LEU A 96 -1.38 -10.70 1.34
C LEU A 96 0.02 -10.21 1.75
N MET A 97 0.14 -8.97 2.25
CA MET A 97 1.40 -8.43 2.79
C MET A 97 1.92 -9.29 3.95
N TYR A 98 1.05 -9.57 4.92
CA TYR A 98 1.37 -10.40 6.08
C TYR A 98 1.84 -11.79 5.66
N GLN A 99 1.09 -12.47 4.78
CA GLN A 99 1.41 -13.81 4.30
C GLN A 99 2.70 -13.85 3.48
N TYR A 100 2.97 -12.80 2.69
CA TYR A 100 4.22 -12.68 1.96
C TYR A 100 5.41 -12.57 2.93
N VAL A 101 5.31 -11.71 3.94
CA VAL A 101 6.35 -11.57 4.98
C VAL A 101 6.52 -12.88 5.75
N GLU A 102 5.42 -13.50 6.20
CA GLU A 102 5.42 -14.80 6.88
C GLU A 102 6.15 -15.87 6.06
N HIS A 103 5.87 -15.94 4.76
CA HIS A 103 6.51 -16.87 3.84
C HIS A 103 8.01 -16.59 3.70
N MET A 104 8.42 -15.32 3.67
CA MET A 104 9.81 -14.92 3.49
C MET A 104 10.66 -15.03 4.77
N MET A 105 10.07 -14.96 5.97
CA MET A 105 10.81 -15.02 7.24
C MET A 105 11.77 -16.22 7.35
N PRO A 106 11.38 -17.46 6.98
CA PRO A 106 12.31 -18.59 6.92
C PRO A 106 13.48 -18.43 5.93
N HIS A 107 13.30 -17.65 4.85
CA HIS A 107 14.32 -17.40 3.83
C HIS A 107 15.27 -16.27 4.23
N TRP A 108 14.84 -15.35 5.10
CA TRP A 108 15.67 -14.28 5.65
C TRP A 108 16.52 -14.71 6.87
N ARG A 109 16.56 -16.00 7.20
CA ARG A 109 17.28 -16.53 8.38
C ARG A 109 18.78 -16.25 8.33
N GLY A 110 19.34 -15.97 9.52
CA GLY A 110 20.79 -15.92 9.77
C GLY A 110 21.20 -14.74 10.66
N GLU A 111 20.44 -13.65 10.61
CA GLU A 111 20.68 -12.37 11.30
C GLU A 111 19.32 -11.70 11.63
N PRO A 112 19.25 -10.68 12.52
CA PRO A 112 18.03 -9.91 12.74
C PRO A 112 17.51 -9.33 11.42
N VAL A 113 16.22 -9.48 11.11
CA VAL A 113 15.64 -8.95 9.87
C VAL A 113 15.30 -7.48 10.09
N LYS A 114 15.67 -6.60 9.15
CA LYS A 114 15.36 -5.18 9.22
C LYS A 114 14.58 -4.69 8.01
N PHE A 115 13.67 -3.75 8.22
CA PHE A 115 12.92 -3.08 7.17
C PHE A 115 13.11 -1.57 7.25
N LEU A 116 13.25 -0.95 6.08
CA LEU A 116 13.17 0.51 5.96
C LEU A 116 11.70 0.95 5.99
N CYS A 117 11.43 2.00 6.74
CA CYS A 117 10.09 2.52 6.97
C CYS A 117 10.07 4.03 6.73
N PRO A 118 9.68 4.48 5.52
CA PRO A 118 9.40 5.88 5.26
C PRO A 118 8.39 6.43 6.28
N VAL A 119 8.70 7.57 6.90
CA VAL A 119 7.86 8.21 7.92
C VAL A 119 7.61 9.69 7.63
N PRO A 120 6.39 10.23 7.92
CA PRO A 120 5.21 9.52 8.44
C PRO A 120 4.68 8.45 7.48
N GLY A 121 4.18 7.33 8.01
CA GLY A 121 3.76 6.19 7.19
C GLY A 121 2.62 5.39 7.81
N TYR A 122 2.27 4.27 7.19
CA TYR A 122 1.09 3.49 7.54
C TYR A 122 1.34 2.55 8.74
N ASP A 123 0.63 2.81 9.84
CA ASP A 123 0.71 2.06 11.10
C ASP A 123 0.61 0.54 10.92
N ARG A 124 -0.28 0.05 10.04
CA ARG A 124 -0.45 -1.40 9.84
C ARG A 124 0.72 -2.08 9.13
N HIS A 125 1.50 -1.37 8.32
CA HIS A 125 2.76 -1.91 7.80
C HIS A 125 3.73 -2.14 8.95
N PHE A 126 3.81 -1.19 9.88
CA PHE A 126 4.68 -1.27 11.04
C PHE A 126 4.23 -2.35 12.03
N THR A 127 2.92 -2.56 12.19
CA THR A 127 2.38 -3.66 12.99
C THR A 127 2.77 -5.04 12.45
N ILE A 128 2.90 -5.20 11.11
CA ILE A 128 3.41 -6.44 10.52
C ILE A 128 4.87 -6.65 10.94
N CYS A 129 5.71 -5.61 10.84
CA CYS A 129 7.10 -5.69 11.27
C CYS A 129 7.21 -6.05 12.76
N GLU A 130 6.46 -5.37 13.63
CA GLU A 130 6.42 -5.62 15.07
C GLU A 130 6.02 -7.07 15.38
N HIS A 131 5.02 -7.61 14.67
CA HIS A 131 4.57 -8.99 14.88
C HIS A 131 5.66 -10.04 14.59
N PHE A 132 6.49 -9.80 13.58
CA PHE A 132 7.56 -10.71 13.15
C PHE A 132 8.93 -10.39 13.77
N ASP A 133 8.99 -9.50 14.77
CA ASP A 133 10.23 -9.00 15.38
C ASP A 133 11.22 -8.42 14.34
N ILE A 134 10.70 -7.79 13.29
CA ILE A 134 11.49 -7.10 12.26
C ILE A 134 11.88 -5.72 12.78
N GLU A 135 13.18 -5.43 12.87
CA GLU A 135 13.67 -4.12 13.27
C GLU A 135 13.31 -3.07 12.21
N MET A 136 12.66 -1.99 12.63
CA MET A 136 12.24 -0.91 11.74
C MET A 136 13.26 0.23 11.77
N ILE A 137 13.82 0.58 10.61
CA ILE A 137 14.70 1.73 10.42
C ILE A 137 13.91 2.81 9.71
N THR A 138 13.71 3.96 10.37
CA THR A 138 12.96 5.07 9.80
C THR A 138 13.75 5.80 8.71
N VAL A 139 13.08 6.16 7.62
CA VAL A 139 13.60 7.02 6.55
C VAL A 139 12.68 8.23 6.40
N PRO A 140 13.19 9.47 6.25
CA PRO A 140 12.35 10.63 5.96
C PRO A 140 11.56 10.45 4.67
N LEU A 141 10.26 10.78 4.71
CA LEU A 141 9.43 10.91 3.51
C LEU A 141 9.34 12.39 3.12
N ASN A 142 9.92 12.73 1.96
CA ASN A 142 9.85 14.07 1.37
C ASN A 142 8.63 14.21 0.44
N ASP A 143 8.39 15.41 -0.08
CA ASP A 143 7.26 15.71 -0.97
C ASP A 143 7.25 14.87 -2.25
N ASP A 144 8.42 14.48 -2.77
CA ASP A 144 8.55 13.69 -3.99
C ASP A 144 8.79 12.19 -3.73
N GLY A 145 8.96 11.76 -2.49
CA GLY A 145 9.21 10.37 -2.10
C GLY A 145 10.21 10.22 -0.95
N PRO A 146 10.60 8.99 -0.58
CA PRO A 146 11.56 8.73 0.50
C PRO A 146 12.94 9.32 0.20
N ASP A 147 13.73 9.62 1.24
CA ASP A 147 15.14 9.99 1.08
C ASP A 147 15.95 8.81 0.52
N MET A 148 16.08 8.77 -0.82
CA MET A 148 16.74 7.68 -1.51
C MET A 148 18.26 7.66 -1.33
N GLN A 149 18.88 8.80 -0.99
CA GLN A 149 20.29 8.82 -0.62
C GLN A 149 20.50 8.01 0.66
N GLN A 150 19.65 8.25 1.67
CA GLN A 150 19.69 7.50 2.91
C GLN A 150 19.32 6.02 2.71
N VAL A 151 18.30 5.72 1.89
CA VAL A 151 17.94 4.33 1.54
C VAL A 151 19.15 3.60 0.95
N GLN A 152 19.80 4.19 -0.05
CA GLN A 152 20.94 3.59 -0.74
C GLN A 152 22.13 3.39 0.22
N GLU A 153 22.42 4.36 1.09
CA GLU A 153 23.48 4.25 2.08
C GLU A 153 23.22 3.08 3.04
N LEU A 154 22.02 3.01 3.62
CA LEU A 154 21.63 1.97 4.58
C LEU A 154 21.73 0.57 3.97
N VAL A 155 21.12 0.33 2.81
CA VAL A 155 21.12 -1.01 2.18
C VAL A 155 22.51 -1.43 1.70
N SER A 156 23.40 -0.48 1.40
CA SER A 156 24.79 -0.79 0.99
C SER A 156 25.68 -1.22 2.14
N GLN A 157 25.35 -0.80 3.37
CA GLN A 157 26.14 -1.05 4.57
C GLN A 157 25.59 -2.20 5.42
N ASP A 158 24.31 -2.53 5.26
CA ASP A 158 23.62 -3.49 6.10
C ASP A 158 22.79 -4.50 5.27
N ALA A 159 23.38 -5.67 5.03
CA ALA A 159 22.74 -6.77 4.31
C ALA A 159 21.57 -7.40 5.09
N THR A 160 21.35 -7.04 6.36
CA THR A 160 20.20 -7.50 7.15
C THR A 160 18.91 -6.76 6.81
N ILE A 161 19.01 -5.65 6.06
CA ILE A 161 17.86 -4.94 5.54
C ILE A 161 17.24 -5.75 4.40
N LYS A 162 16.04 -6.30 4.63
CA LYS A 162 15.35 -7.21 3.70
C LYS A 162 14.18 -6.60 2.98
N GLY A 163 13.74 -5.41 3.37
CA GLY A 163 12.69 -4.73 2.62
C GLY A 163 12.49 -3.29 2.98
N ILE A 164 11.60 -2.66 2.21
CA ILE A 164 11.13 -1.30 2.41
C ILE A 164 9.62 -1.26 2.14
N TRP A 165 8.87 -0.59 3.02
CA TRP A 165 7.45 -0.30 2.82
C TRP A 165 7.28 1.00 2.04
N CYS A 166 6.39 1.01 1.04
CA CYS A 166 6.03 2.20 0.29
C CYS A 166 4.52 2.29 0.09
N VAL A 167 3.94 3.48 0.31
CA VAL A 167 2.63 3.86 -0.22
C VAL A 167 2.90 4.95 -1.26
N PRO A 168 3.03 4.59 -2.55
CA PRO A 168 3.73 5.41 -3.54
C PRO A 168 2.86 6.48 -4.20
N LYS A 169 1.54 6.34 -4.17
CA LYS A 169 0.57 7.33 -4.67
C LYS A 169 -0.37 7.71 -3.54
N TYR A 170 -0.58 9.01 -3.34
CA TYR A 170 -1.36 9.55 -2.23
C TYR A 170 -1.02 8.90 -0.88
N SER A 171 0.26 8.93 -0.53
CA SER A 171 0.84 8.22 0.61
C SER A 171 0.01 8.41 1.89
N ASN A 172 -0.20 7.33 2.64
CA ASN A 172 -0.85 7.44 3.95
C ASN A 172 0.23 7.73 5.02
N PRO A 173 0.20 8.89 5.72
CA PRO A 173 -0.86 9.91 5.74
C PRO A 173 -0.55 11.21 4.97
N THR A 174 0.62 11.34 4.35
CA THR A 174 1.15 12.61 3.82
C THR A 174 0.48 13.11 2.55
N GLY A 175 -0.14 12.23 1.78
CA GLY A 175 -0.86 12.52 0.54
C GLY A 175 0.03 12.72 -0.69
N ASN A 176 1.35 12.59 -0.57
CA ASN A 176 2.26 12.78 -1.69
C ASN A 176 2.33 11.56 -2.63
N THR A 177 2.75 11.81 -3.87
CA THR A 177 2.96 10.79 -4.90
C THR A 177 4.42 10.80 -5.32
N TYR A 178 5.00 9.61 -5.47
CA TYR A 178 6.43 9.46 -5.75
C TYR A 178 6.74 9.94 -7.16
N SER A 179 7.81 10.72 -7.30
CA SER A 179 8.27 11.24 -8.58
C SER A 179 8.86 10.15 -9.47
N LYS A 180 9.03 10.48 -10.75
CA LYS A 180 9.68 9.59 -11.71
C LYS A 180 11.12 9.26 -11.29
N GLU A 181 11.85 10.25 -10.81
CA GLU A 181 13.23 10.10 -10.36
C GLU A 181 13.31 9.11 -9.19
N ILE A 182 12.37 9.19 -8.24
CA ILE A 182 12.28 8.26 -7.11
C ILE A 182 11.93 6.84 -7.58
N VAL A 183 10.98 6.68 -8.51
CA VAL A 183 10.63 5.35 -9.08
C VAL A 183 11.83 4.73 -9.80
N GLU A 184 12.58 5.51 -10.58
CA GLU A 184 13.79 5.05 -11.26
C GLU A 184 14.87 4.63 -10.26
N GLN A 185 15.06 5.36 -9.17
CA GLN A 185 15.97 4.97 -8.09
C GLN A 185 15.53 3.69 -7.39
N PHE A 186 14.24 3.53 -7.10
CA PHE A 186 13.70 2.30 -6.50
C PHE A 186 13.92 1.06 -7.37
N ALA A 187 13.84 1.19 -8.69
CA ALA A 187 14.15 0.09 -9.60
C ALA A 187 15.61 -0.36 -9.52
N GLU A 188 16.52 0.53 -9.15
CA GLU A 188 17.97 0.26 -9.06
C GLU A 188 18.40 -0.22 -7.67
N ILE A 189 17.69 0.16 -6.60
CA ILE A 189 18.02 -0.21 -5.20
C ILE A 189 18.31 -1.71 -5.01
N PRO A 190 17.53 -2.65 -5.58
CA PRO A 190 17.80 -4.07 -5.39
C PRO A 190 19.19 -4.53 -5.84
N LYS A 191 19.83 -3.84 -6.81
CA LYS A 191 21.21 -4.15 -7.24
C LYS A 191 22.24 -3.87 -6.15
N VAL A 192 21.92 -2.97 -5.22
CA VAL A 192 22.76 -2.59 -4.09
C VAL A 192 22.41 -3.45 -2.87
N ALA A 193 21.12 -3.68 -2.61
CA ALA A 193 20.64 -4.41 -1.45
C ALA A 193 20.81 -5.95 -1.55
N GLY A 194 20.88 -6.48 -2.77
CA GLY A 194 21.04 -7.90 -3.05
C GLY A 194 19.72 -8.69 -3.18
N ASP A 195 19.84 -9.94 -3.61
CA ASP A 195 18.74 -10.78 -4.13
C ASP A 195 17.56 -11.03 -3.17
N ASN A 196 17.77 -10.85 -1.86
CA ASN A 196 16.76 -11.10 -0.83
C ASN A 196 16.00 -9.85 -0.38
N PHE A 197 16.31 -8.68 -0.95
CA PHE A 197 15.62 -7.43 -0.67
C PHE A 197 14.28 -7.36 -1.40
N ARG A 198 13.24 -6.78 -0.76
CA ARG A 198 11.91 -6.61 -1.33
C ARG A 198 11.40 -5.18 -1.19
N VAL A 199 10.99 -4.59 -2.30
CA VAL A 199 10.27 -3.32 -2.35
C VAL A 199 8.78 -3.64 -2.27
N PHE A 200 8.18 -3.41 -1.10
CA PHE A 200 6.75 -3.56 -0.89
C PHE A 200 6.04 -2.30 -1.35
N TRP A 201 5.50 -2.36 -2.56
CA TRP A 201 4.87 -1.24 -3.25
C TRP A 201 3.35 -1.30 -3.09
N ASP A 202 2.88 -0.83 -1.93
CA ASP A 202 1.46 -0.81 -1.58
C ASP A 202 0.75 0.37 -2.26
N ASN A 203 0.33 0.16 -3.50
CA ASN A 203 -0.42 1.15 -4.27
C ASN A 203 -1.91 1.16 -3.88
N ALA A 204 -2.18 1.29 -2.58
CA ALA A 204 -3.52 1.26 -1.98
C ALA A 204 -4.44 2.35 -2.54
N TYR A 205 -3.86 3.44 -3.07
CA TYR A 205 -4.58 4.61 -3.58
C TYR A 205 -4.45 4.80 -5.10
N ALA A 206 -4.12 3.74 -5.85
CA ALA A 206 -3.83 3.78 -7.29
C ALA A 206 -4.81 4.62 -8.14
N VAL A 207 -6.12 4.44 -7.87
CA VAL A 207 -7.24 5.07 -8.59
C VAL A 207 -8.10 5.99 -7.71
N HIS A 208 -7.53 6.57 -6.65
CA HIS A 208 -8.28 7.32 -5.63
C HIS A 208 -8.09 8.84 -5.79
N ASP A 209 -8.09 9.30 -7.02
CA ASP A 209 -7.94 10.73 -7.33
C ASP A 209 -9.12 11.53 -6.76
N LEU A 210 -8.84 12.69 -6.16
CA LEU A 210 -9.86 13.60 -5.63
C LEU A 210 -10.30 14.65 -6.66
N VAL A 211 -9.63 14.70 -7.81
CA VAL A 211 -9.84 15.64 -8.91
C VAL A 211 -9.77 14.90 -10.25
N GLU A 212 -10.35 15.46 -11.32
CA GLU A 212 -10.41 14.80 -12.64
C GLU A 212 -9.03 14.50 -13.24
N GLN A 213 -8.07 15.41 -13.02
CA GLN A 213 -6.67 15.24 -13.42
C GLN A 213 -5.84 15.01 -12.16
N GLY A 214 -5.81 13.77 -11.70
CA GLY A 214 -5.04 13.35 -10.53
C GLY A 214 -3.54 13.18 -10.82
N ASP A 215 -2.81 12.78 -9.78
CA ASP A 215 -1.38 12.51 -9.87
C ASP A 215 -1.12 11.26 -10.73
N GLU A 216 -0.07 11.34 -11.54
CA GLU A 216 0.48 10.20 -12.26
C GLU A 216 1.62 9.56 -11.47
N LEU A 217 1.48 8.28 -11.13
CA LEU A 217 2.56 7.47 -10.58
C LEU A 217 3.23 6.68 -11.71
N PRO A 218 4.54 6.89 -12.00
CA PRO A 218 5.25 6.08 -12.99
C PRO A 218 5.32 4.59 -12.62
N SER A 219 5.32 3.72 -13.63
CA SER A 219 5.33 2.27 -13.41
C SER A 219 6.68 1.78 -12.88
N LEU A 220 6.67 1.31 -11.62
CA LEU A 220 7.83 0.66 -11.00
C LEU A 220 8.19 -0.65 -11.72
N ILE A 221 7.20 -1.46 -12.16
CA ILE A 221 7.47 -2.71 -12.88
C ILE A 221 8.26 -2.42 -14.15
N THR A 222 7.84 -1.45 -14.96
CA THR A 222 8.56 -1.10 -16.20
C THR A 222 9.97 -0.57 -15.92
N ALA A 223 10.18 0.16 -14.83
CA ALA A 223 11.51 0.61 -14.41
C ALA A 223 12.37 -0.58 -13.95
N ALA A 224 11.81 -1.50 -13.15
CA ALA A 224 12.48 -2.70 -12.65
C ALA A 224 12.83 -3.69 -13.76
N GLU A 225 12.00 -3.83 -14.81
CA GLU A 225 12.31 -4.62 -16.01
C GLU A 225 13.55 -4.10 -16.72
N LYS A 226 13.66 -2.77 -16.89
CA LYS A 226 14.85 -2.14 -17.49
C LYS A 226 16.08 -2.31 -16.62
N ALA A 227 15.90 -2.30 -15.30
CA ALA A 227 16.97 -2.52 -14.33
C ALA A 227 17.35 -4.00 -14.19
N GLY A 228 16.49 -4.95 -14.57
CA GLY A 228 16.66 -6.38 -14.31
C GLY A 228 16.47 -6.76 -12.83
N THR A 229 15.54 -6.11 -12.13
CA THR A 229 15.31 -6.22 -10.67
C THR A 229 13.87 -6.59 -10.30
N THR A 230 13.08 -7.09 -11.25
CA THR A 230 11.65 -7.41 -11.08
C THR A 230 11.35 -8.38 -9.94
N ASP A 231 12.27 -9.31 -9.65
CA ASP A 231 12.12 -10.30 -8.58
C ASP A 231 12.10 -9.68 -7.17
N SER A 232 12.51 -8.42 -7.06
CA SER A 232 12.51 -7.67 -5.81
C SER A 232 11.27 -6.81 -5.61
N VAL A 233 10.36 -6.73 -6.60
CA VAL A 233 9.19 -5.85 -6.52
C VAL A 233 7.95 -6.66 -6.12
N VAL A 234 7.27 -6.20 -5.08
CA VAL A 234 5.98 -6.73 -4.63
C VAL A 234 4.95 -5.63 -4.75
N MET A 235 4.16 -5.64 -5.81
CA MET A 235 3.08 -4.68 -6.03
C MET A 235 1.83 -5.13 -5.30
N LEU A 236 1.16 -4.22 -4.58
CA LEU A 236 -0.09 -4.52 -3.90
C LEU A 236 -1.18 -3.48 -4.18
N GLY A 237 -2.43 -3.92 -4.06
CA GLY A 237 -3.60 -3.06 -4.17
C GLY A 237 -4.87 -3.76 -3.69
N SER A 238 -5.96 -3.01 -3.54
CA SER A 238 -7.27 -3.58 -3.20
C SER A 238 -8.41 -2.69 -3.64
N THR A 239 -9.60 -3.27 -3.72
CA THR A 239 -10.85 -2.52 -3.95
C THR A 239 -11.53 -2.08 -2.65
N SER A 240 -10.85 -2.14 -1.49
CA SER A 240 -11.47 -1.84 -0.19
C SER A 240 -12.04 -0.42 -0.06
N LYS A 241 -11.46 0.54 -0.80
CA LYS A 241 -11.94 1.93 -0.89
C LYS A 241 -12.52 2.27 -2.27
N VAL A 242 -12.85 1.23 -3.05
CA VAL A 242 -13.51 1.32 -4.35
C VAL A 242 -14.92 0.75 -4.27
N THR A 243 -15.07 -0.41 -3.62
CA THR A 243 -16.37 -1.05 -3.38
C THR A 243 -16.72 -1.07 -1.90
N PHE A 244 -16.55 -2.21 -1.23
CA PHE A 244 -16.87 -2.39 0.18
C PHE A 244 -15.60 -2.61 1.01
N ALA A 245 -15.39 -1.75 2.01
CA ALA A 245 -14.30 -1.89 2.97
C ALA A 245 -14.49 -3.18 3.80
N GLY A 246 -13.77 -4.24 3.45
CA GLY A 246 -13.85 -5.56 4.06
C GLY A 246 -14.65 -6.61 3.27
N ALA A 247 -15.19 -6.28 2.09
CA ALA A 247 -15.82 -7.25 1.19
C ALA A 247 -15.40 -7.05 -0.29
N GLY A 248 -14.33 -6.29 -0.52
CA GLY A 248 -13.68 -6.18 -1.83
C GLY A 248 -12.79 -7.37 -2.15
N ILE A 249 -11.89 -7.17 -3.11
CA ILE A 249 -10.84 -8.10 -3.50
C ILE A 249 -9.47 -7.41 -3.39
N SER A 250 -8.42 -8.21 -3.29
CA SER A 250 -7.04 -7.74 -3.15
C SER A 250 -6.15 -8.31 -4.24
N PHE A 251 -5.09 -7.59 -4.55
CA PHE A 251 -4.16 -7.92 -5.62
C PHE A 251 -2.74 -7.91 -5.08
N LEU A 252 -1.95 -8.90 -5.49
CA LEU A 252 -0.51 -8.93 -5.33
C LEU A 252 0.09 -9.27 -6.69
N ALA A 253 1.09 -8.52 -7.14
CA ALA A 253 1.89 -8.89 -8.30
C ALA A 253 3.38 -8.93 -7.97
N THR A 254 4.04 -9.94 -8.54
CA THR A 254 5.49 -10.17 -8.46
C THR A 254 5.95 -10.70 -9.82
N SER A 255 7.27 -10.82 -10.03
CA SER A 255 7.80 -11.48 -11.22
C SER A 255 7.26 -12.92 -11.39
N THR A 256 7.26 -13.41 -12.63
CA THR A 256 6.77 -14.75 -13.00
C THR A 256 7.87 -15.82 -12.99
N SER A 257 9.12 -15.42 -12.78
CA SER A 257 10.33 -16.26 -12.83
C SER A 257 10.80 -16.75 -11.46
#